data_AF-A0AB37HW84-F1
#
_entry.id   AF-A0AB37HW84-F1
#
_cell.length_a   1.000
_cell.length_b   1.000
_cell.length_c   1.000
_cell.angle_alpha   90.00
_cell.angle_beta   90.00
_cell.angle_gamma   90.00
#
_symmetry.space_group_name_H-M   'P 1'
#
loop_
_entity.id
_entity.type
_entity.pdbx_description
1 polymer ?
#
loop_
_entity_poly.entity_id
_entity_poly.type
_entity_poly.pdbx_seq_one_letter_code
_entity_poly.pdbx_strand_id
1 'polypeptide(L)'
;MASGTGLGAYPATPPGPVPERVLKGIFSSLPGSVKPLLGAGLARFCDGATLNRTRCAKQRRKAARVTFVATTLTIHQRALRSTVVRKALMAVTGLILIVFLLVHMYGNLKMFVGYEAFDHYAHWLKGASEDGGILYPVMPKGQFIWVFRAALLLAIALHIWSAATLSVKTIKNRGDKYQVTKRQAQTYASRTMRWGGVIILVFVIFHLIQFTIVPGILGGDGAKPHTMVIAGFQQWWITVFYAFSIALVCMHIRHGFWSAFATLGGNLSANSRKWLNIIALVVSVVLYAGFMIMPLCVQFGILK
;
A
#
# COMPACT_ATOMS: atom_id res chain seq x y z
N MET A 1 -1.76 40.34 -60.15
CA MET A 1 -0.56 39.78 -60.81
C MET A 1 -0.40 38.33 -60.36
N ALA A 2 -0.57 37.39 -61.31
CA ALA A 2 -0.08 36.00 -61.44
C ALA A 2 -0.03 35.07 -60.19
N SER A 3 -0.30 33.77 -60.20
CA SER A 3 -0.67 32.72 -61.18
C SER A 3 -0.76 31.43 -60.32
N GLY A 4 -1.81 30.60 -60.32
CA GLY A 4 -2.09 29.58 -61.34
C GLY A 4 -1.32 28.26 -61.10
N THR A 5 -2.00 27.21 -60.58
CA THR A 5 -1.87 25.74 -60.84
C THR A 5 -2.54 24.99 -59.67
N GLY A 6 -3.46 24.03 -59.79
CA GLY A 6 -3.96 23.27 -60.95
C GLY A 6 -3.51 21.80 -60.92
N LEU A 7 -3.92 21.00 -59.92
CA LEU A 7 -3.81 19.52 -59.86
C LEU A 7 -4.94 19.07 -58.91
N GLY A 8 -6.00 18.34 -59.28
CA GLY A 8 -6.09 17.19 -60.16
C GLY A 8 -6.66 16.04 -59.33
N ALA A 9 -7.99 15.97 -59.20
CA ALA A 9 -8.69 14.94 -58.44
C ALA A 9 -8.59 13.58 -59.16
N TYR A 10 -7.95 12.60 -58.53
CA TYR A 10 -7.98 11.20 -58.97
C TYR A 10 -9.21 10.49 -58.41
N PRO A 11 -9.96 9.71 -59.21
CA PRO A 11 -11.06 8.89 -58.70
C PRO A 11 -10.49 7.69 -57.92
N ALA A 12 -10.98 7.50 -56.70
CA ALA A 12 -10.69 6.32 -55.90
C ALA A 12 -11.44 5.12 -56.47
N THR A 13 -10.71 4.24 -57.17
CA THR A 13 -11.19 2.89 -57.47
C THR A 13 -11.04 2.01 -56.21
N PRO A 14 -12.05 1.20 -55.85
CA PRO A 14 -11.92 0.27 -54.73
C PRO A 14 -10.84 -0.77 -55.04
N PRO A 15 -10.01 -1.17 -54.06
CA PRO A 15 -8.95 -2.15 -54.29
C PRO A 15 -9.57 -3.47 -54.71
N GLY A 16 -9.15 -3.98 -55.87
CA GLY A 16 -9.49 -5.31 -56.34
C GLY A 16 -8.99 -6.40 -55.37
N PRO A 17 -9.54 -7.62 -55.45
CA PRO A 17 -9.11 -8.73 -54.60
C PRO A 17 -7.61 -8.99 -54.77
N VAL A 18 -6.90 -9.01 -53.64
CA VAL A 18 -5.45 -9.22 -53.59
C VAL A 18 -5.13 -10.63 -54.13
N PRO A 19 -4.22 -10.76 -55.11
CA PRO A 19 -3.88 -12.06 -55.68
C PRO A 19 -3.31 -13.00 -54.62
N GLU A 20 -3.77 -14.26 -54.63
CA GLU A 20 -3.46 -15.33 -53.66
C GLU A 20 -1.94 -15.50 -53.39
N ARG A 21 -1.12 -15.17 -54.39
CA ARG A 21 0.35 -15.23 -54.34
C ARG A 21 0.95 -14.23 -53.33
N VAL A 22 0.32 -13.07 -53.13
CA VAL A 22 0.76 -12.04 -52.16
C VAL A 22 0.41 -12.43 -50.73
N LEU A 23 -0.77 -13.03 -50.52
CA LEU A 23 -1.20 -13.55 -49.22
C LEU A 23 -0.30 -14.71 -48.74
N LYS A 24 0.12 -15.60 -49.65
CA LYS A 24 1.07 -16.68 -49.35
C LYS A 24 2.46 -16.16 -48.97
N GLY A 25 2.91 -15.06 -49.59
CA GLY A 25 4.17 -14.39 -49.24
C GLY A 25 4.17 -13.86 -47.81
N ILE A 26 3.12 -13.14 -47.40
CA ILE A 26 2.99 -12.56 -46.05
C ILE A 26 2.95 -13.67 -44.97
N PHE A 27 2.32 -14.82 -45.26
CA PHE A 27 2.25 -15.95 -44.33
C PHE A 27 3.60 -16.66 -44.13
N SER A 28 4.48 -16.63 -45.15
CA SER A 28 5.82 -17.22 -45.07
C SER A 28 6.81 -16.40 -44.23
N SER A 29 6.58 -15.09 -44.10
CA SER A 29 7.43 -14.16 -43.33
C SER A 29 7.10 -14.06 -41.84
N LEU A 30 6.07 -14.77 -41.35
CA LEU A 30 5.68 -14.73 -39.94
C LEU A 30 6.55 -15.66 -39.06
N PRO A 31 7.04 -15.18 -37.90
CA PRO A 31 7.82 -15.99 -36.96
C PRO A 31 6.99 -17.19 -36.45
N GLY A 32 7.65 -18.33 -36.27
CA GLY A 32 7.03 -19.65 -36.04
C GLY A 32 6.09 -19.75 -34.81
N SER A 33 6.13 -18.79 -33.89
CA SER A 33 5.25 -18.72 -32.72
C SER A 33 3.84 -18.19 -33.00
N VAL A 34 3.60 -17.59 -34.17
CA VAL A 34 2.30 -16.97 -34.52
C VAL A 34 1.43 -17.90 -35.39
N LYS A 35 2.05 -18.86 -36.08
CA LYS A 35 1.36 -19.83 -36.96
C LYS A 35 0.28 -20.68 -36.25
N PRO A 36 0.43 -21.11 -34.97
CA PRO A 36 -0.60 -21.89 -34.30
C PRO A 36 -1.84 -21.07 -33.88
N LEU A 37 -1.70 -19.75 -33.72
CA LEU A 37 -2.77 -18.87 -33.23
C LEU A 37 -3.74 -18.40 -34.32
N LEU A 38 -3.32 -18.40 -35.58
CA LEU A 38 -4.24 -18.26 -36.73
C LEU A 38 -4.74 -19.61 -37.27
N GLY A 39 -4.00 -20.70 -37.06
CA GLY A 39 -4.34 -22.03 -37.61
C GLY A 39 -5.41 -22.81 -36.82
N ALA A 40 -5.62 -22.52 -35.54
CA ALA A 40 -6.52 -23.32 -34.70
C ALA A 40 -8.00 -22.87 -34.74
N GLY A 41 -8.31 -21.73 -35.34
CA GLY A 41 -9.68 -21.18 -35.43
C GLY A 41 -10.40 -21.38 -36.76
N LEU A 42 -9.68 -21.78 -37.83
CA LEU A 42 -10.25 -21.89 -39.17
C LEU A 42 -10.11 -23.28 -39.82
N ALA A 43 -9.37 -24.21 -39.23
CA ALA A 43 -9.12 -25.53 -39.80
C ALA A 43 -9.90 -26.65 -39.10
N ARG A 44 -11.17 -26.41 -38.78
CA ARG A 44 -12.08 -27.48 -38.32
C ARG A 44 -13.52 -27.28 -38.75
N PHE A 45 -13.75 -26.79 -39.96
CA PHE A 45 -15.07 -26.94 -40.58
C PHE A 45 -14.95 -26.89 -42.10
N CYS A 46 -15.47 -27.94 -42.74
CA CYS A 46 -15.56 -28.20 -44.17
C CYS A 46 -14.43 -29.03 -44.80
N ASP A 47 -14.24 -30.25 -44.29
CA ASP A 47 -14.01 -31.38 -45.19
C ASP A 47 -15.35 -31.77 -45.82
N GLY A 48 -15.32 -31.99 -47.14
CA GLY A 48 -16.50 -32.20 -47.96
C GLY A 48 -17.14 -33.57 -47.72
N ALA A 49 -18.41 -33.55 -47.30
CA ALA A 49 -19.45 -34.47 -47.75
C ALA A 49 -20.79 -34.00 -47.18
N THR A 50 -21.74 -33.67 -48.07
CA THR A 50 -23.19 -33.70 -47.82
C THR A 50 -23.72 -33.04 -46.54
N LEU A 51 -23.75 -31.70 -46.46
CA LEU A 51 -24.63 -31.03 -45.49
C LEU A 51 -25.35 -29.80 -46.06
N ASN A 52 -26.67 -29.97 -46.06
CA ASN A 52 -27.76 -29.07 -46.44
C ASN A 52 -27.50 -27.57 -46.15
N ARG A 53 -27.57 -26.75 -47.21
CA ARG A 53 -27.31 -25.28 -47.23
C ARG A 53 -28.14 -24.48 -46.21
N THR A 54 -29.26 -25.05 -45.74
CA THR A 54 -30.19 -24.43 -44.79
C THR A 54 -29.73 -24.48 -43.32
N ARG A 55 -28.84 -25.41 -42.91
CA ARG A 55 -28.33 -25.46 -41.52
C ARG A 55 -27.20 -24.46 -41.26
N CYS A 56 -26.37 -24.18 -42.27
CA CYS A 56 -25.23 -23.26 -42.13
C CYS A 56 -25.68 -21.79 -41.88
N ALA A 57 -26.81 -21.38 -42.45
CA ALA A 57 -27.40 -20.05 -42.21
C ALA A 57 -27.98 -19.88 -40.80
N LYS A 58 -28.49 -20.97 -40.19
CA LYS A 58 -29.09 -20.93 -38.84
C LYS A 58 -28.02 -20.88 -37.74
N GLN A 59 -26.86 -21.48 -37.96
CA GLN A 59 -25.76 -21.50 -37.00
C GLN A 59 -24.96 -20.18 -36.98
N ARG A 60 -24.87 -19.49 -38.13
CA ARG A 60 -24.30 -18.12 -38.23
C ARG A 60 -25.06 -17.07 -37.42
N ARG A 61 -26.39 -17.23 -37.22
CA ARG A 61 -27.17 -16.31 -36.37
C ARG A 61 -26.99 -16.55 -34.87
N LYS A 62 -26.48 -17.70 -34.44
CA LYS A 62 -26.25 -18.02 -33.02
C LYS A 62 -24.88 -17.59 -32.50
N ALA A 63 -23.92 -17.35 -33.38
CA ALA A 63 -22.57 -16.87 -33.04
C ALA A 63 -22.48 -15.34 -32.85
N ALA A 64 -23.55 -14.60 -33.17
CA ALA A 64 -23.61 -13.15 -33.07
C ALA A 64 -24.50 -12.70 -31.91
N ARG A 65 -24.07 -12.98 -30.67
CA ARG A 65 -24.51 -12.24 -29.46
C ARG A 65 -23.68 -12.66 -28.24
N VAL A 66 -22.36 -12.46 -28.32
CA VAL A 66 -21.61 -12.18 -27.09
C VAL A 66 -21.83 -10.71 -26.81
N THR A 67 -22.91 -10.40 -26.11
CA THR A 67 -23.10 -9.05 -25.57
C THR A 67 -22.06 -8.90 -24.47
N PHE A 68 -20.86 -8.40 -24.83
CA PHE A 68 -19.99 -7.78 -23.84
C PHE A 68 -20.78 -6.58 -23.31
N VAL A 69 -21.50 -6.77 -22.21
CA VAL A 69 -21.90 -5.67 -21.35
C VAL A 69 -20.59 -5.14 -20.78
N ALA A 70 -19.90 -4.30 -21.56
CA ALA A 70 -18.80 -3.52 -21.09
C ALA A 70 -19.38 -2.57 -20.06
N THR A 71 -19.43 -3.01 -18.81
CA THR A 71 -19.57 -2.13 -17.66
C THR A 71 -18.30 -1.29 -17.66
N THR A 72 -18.31 -0.21 -18.43
CA THR A 72 -17.26 0.79 -18.48
C THR A 72 -17.25 1.46 -17.12
N LEU A 73 -16.44 0.90 -16.23
CA LEU A 73 -16.14 1.53 -14.95
C LEU A 73 -15.70 2.98 -15.20
N THR A 74 -16.22 3.90 -14.39
CA THR A 74 -15.84 5.31 -14.46
C THR A 74 -14.33 5.46 -14.31
N ILE A 75 -13.76 6.57 -14.81
CA ILE A 75 -12.31 6.83 -14.72
C ILE A 75 -11.83 6.71 -13.26
N HIS A 76 -12.63 7.21 -12.31
CA HIS A 76 -12.38 7.06 -10.87
C HIS A 76 -12.40 5.59 -10.41
N GLN A 77 -13.39 4.79 -10.85
CA GLN A 77 -13.46 3.37 -10.52
C GLN A 77 -12.29 2.57 -11.12
N ARG A 78 -11.80 2.94 -12.31
CA ARG A 78 -10.62 2.33 -12.94
C ARG A 78 -9.33 2.72 -12.22
N ALA A 79 -9.19 3.99 -11.83
CA ALA A 79 -8.05 4.49 -11.06
C ALA A 79 -7.95 3.82 -9.69
N LEU A 80 -9.06 3.72 -8.94
CA LEU A 80 -9.11 3.04 -7.63
C LEU A 80 -8.87 1.53 -7.70
N ARG A 81 -9.18 0.90 -8.84
CA ARG A 81 -8.85 -0.51 -9.08
C ARG A 81 -7.40 -0.74 -9.49
N SER A 82 -6.69 0.31 -9.93
CA SER A 82 -5.30 0.21 -10.36
C SER A 82 -4.38 -0.19 -9.19
N THR A 83 -3.37 -0.99 -9.50
CA THR A 83 -2.32 -1.37 -8.54
C THR A 83 -1.43 -0.20 -8.17
N VAL A 84 -1.29 0.79 -9.05
CA VAL A 84 -0.49 1.99 -8.85
C VAL A 84 -1.09 2.86 -7.75
N VAL A 85 -2.38 3.19 -7.85
CA VAL A 85 -3.06 4.02 -6.84
C VAL A 85 -3.00 3.35 -5.46
N ARG A 86 -3.17 2.03 -5.37
CA ARG A 86 -3.09 1.32 -4.08
C ARG A 86 -1.69 1.35 -3.47
N LYS A 87 -0.64 1.24 -4.29
CA LYS A 87 0.74 1.38 -3.80
C LYS A 87 1.01 2.80 -3.33
N ALA A 88 0.57 3.81 -4.09
CA ALA A 88 0.70 5.20 -3.70
C ALA A 88 -0.06 5.49 -2.40
N LEU A 89 -1.30 5.01 -2.27
CA LEU A 89 -2.09 5.13 -1.05
C LEU A 89 -1.38 4.49 0.15
N MET A 90 -0.89 3.25 0.00
CA MET A 90 -0.11 2.56 1.04
C MET A 90 1.15 3.34 1.45
N ALA A 91 1.84 3.95 0.48
CA ALA A 91 3.03 4.76 0.72
C ALA A 91 2.71 6.04 1.50
N VAL A 92 1.68 6.79 1.07
CA VAL A 92 1.26 8.03 1.72
C VAL A 92 0.78 7.78 3.14
N THR A 93 -0.09 6.78 3.34
CA THR A 93 -0.57 6.43 4.69
C THR A 93 0.58 5.93 5.57
N GLY A 94 1.52 5.16 5.02
CA GLY A 94 2.71 4.72 5.75
C GLY A 94 3.59 5.88 6.21
N LEU A 95 3.80 6.90 5.37
CA LEU A 95 4.57 8.10 5.75
C LEU A 95 3.86 8.92 6.83
N ILE A 96 2.54 9.09 6.74
CA ILE A 96 1.73 9.74 7.79
C ILE A 96 1.93 9.02 9.14
N LEU A 97 1.90 7.69 9.14
CA LEU A 97 2.10 6.90 10.36
C LEU A 97 3.53 7.05 10.90
N ILE A 98 4.56 7.10 10.05
CA ILE A 98 5.95 7.35 10.50
C ILE A 98 6.06 8.71 11.20
N VAL A 99 5.46 9.76 10.63
CA VAL A 99 5.44 11.10 11.26
C VAL A 99 4.71 11.05 12.61
N PHE A 100 3.56 10.37 12.68
CA PHE A 100 2.86 10.16 13.94
C PHE A 100 3.74 9.43 14.97
N LEU A 101 4.47 8.38 14.58
CA LEU A 101 5.36 7.66 15.49
C LEU A 101 6.48 8.56 16.04
N LEU A 102 7.04 9.46 15.23
CA LEU A 102 8.05 10.42 15.68
C LEU A 102 7.49 11.40 16.72
N VAL A 103 6.31 11.98 16.45
CA VAL A 103 5.63 12.88 17.39
C VAL A 103 5.19 12.14 18.65
N HIS A 104 4.73 10.90 18.51
CA HIS A 104 4.31 10.05 19.64
C HIS A 104 5.51 9.68 20.53
N MET A 105 6.64 9.32 19.92
CA MET A 105 7.90 9.11 20.64
C MET A 105 8.33 10.37 21.39
N TYR A 106 8.30 11.54 20.74
CA TYR A 106 8.61 12.81 21.39
C TYR A 106 7.69 13.08 22.60
N GLY A 107 6.39 12.80 22.47
CA GLY A 107 5.45 12.88 23.59
C GLY A 107 5.82 11.97 24.75
N ASN A 108 6.23 10.73 24.49
CA ASN A 108 6.68 9.78 25.51
C ASN A 108 7.96 10.23 26.21
N LEU A 109 8.90 10.85 25.47
CA LEU A 109 10.14 11.37 26.06
C LEU A 109 9.92 12.52 27.05
N LYS A 110 8.74 13.19 27.04
CA LYS A 110 8.41 14.17 28.09
C LYS A 110 8.33 13.56 29.49
N MET A 111 8.23 12.24 29.61
CA MET A 111 8.35 11.54 30.89
C MET A 111 9.68 11.86 31.62
N PHE A 112 10.75 12.17 30.88
CA PHE A 112 12.05 12.54 31.47
C PHE A 112 12.13 13.99 31.94
N VAL A 113 11.16 14.84 31.61
CA VAL A 113 11.12 16.25 32.02
C VAL A 113 10.45 16.40 33.40
N GLY A 114 9.50 15.53 33.72
CA GLY A 114 8.77 15.52 34.99
C GLY A 114 7.35 14.98 34.82
N TYR A 115 6.76 14.47 35.90
CA TYR A 115 5.42 13.86 35.88
C TYR A 115 4.34 14.89 35.55
N GLU A 116 4.44 16.08 36.12
CA GLU A 116 3.54 17.20 35.87
C GLU A 116 3.62 17.65 34.41
N ALA A 117 4.83 17.70 33.83
CA ALA A 117 5.02 18.09 32.43
C ALA A 117 4.42 17.07 31.46
N PHE A 118 4.53 15.78 31.78
CA PHE A 118 3.94 14.70 30.99
C PHE A 118 2.41 14.71 31.04
N ASP A 119 1.84 14.78 32.25
CA ASP A 119 0.39 14.82 32.45
C ASP A 119 -0.19 16.11 31.86
N HIS A 120 0.42 17.27 32.12
CA HIS A 120 -0.01 18.53 31.53
C HIS A 120 -0.01 18.47 30.01
N TYR A 121 1.04 17.91 29.38
CA TYR A 121 1.07 17.73 27.94
C TYR A 121 -0.06 16.82 27.43
N ALA A 122 -0.35 15.73 28.15
CA ALA A 122 -1.45 14.83 27.80
C ALA A 122 -2.83 15.50 27.95
N HIS A 123 -3.03 16.31 28.98
CA HIS A 123 -4.26 17.09 29.17
C HIS A 123 -4.39 18.23 28.14
N TRP A 124 -3.30 18.92 27.83
CA TRP A 124 -3.24 19.96 26.79
C TRP A 124 -3.59 19.41 25.41
N LEU A 125 -3.06 18.24 25.03
CA LEU A 125 -3.43 17.56 23.79
C LEU A 125 -4.91 17.18 23.72
N LYS A 126 -5.52 16.85 24.87
CA LYS A 126 -6.95 16.54 24.97
C LYS A 126 -7.83 17.80 25.05
N GLY A 127 -7.23 18.99 25.08
CA GLY A 127 -7.95 20.26 25.25
C GLY A 127 -8.58 20.43 26.64
N ALA A 128 -8.06 19.68 27.63
CA ALA A 128 -8.50 19.74 29.03
C ALA A 128 -7.71 20.77 29.86
N SER A 129 -6.67 21.39 29.29
CA SER A 129 -5.94 22.49 29.92
C SER A 129 -6.64 23.84 29.70
N GLU A 130 -6.33 24.81 30.55
CA GLU A 130 -6.91 26.16 30.49
C GLU A 130 -6.68 26.83 29.13
N ASP A 131 -5.49 26.60 28.55
CA ASP A 131 -5.02 27.08 27.25
C ASP A 131 -5.86 26.60 26.04
N GLY A 132 -6.80 25.67 26.22
CA GLY A 132 -7.73 25.21 25.17
C GLY A 132 -7.17 24.19 24.18
N GLY A 133 -5.88 23.86 24.27
CA GLY A 133 -5.21 22.80 23.52
C GLY A 133 -4.72 23.24 22.13
N ILE A 134 -4.36 22.26 21.30
CA ILE A 134 -3.89 22.51 19.92
C ILE A 134 -5.02 23.13 19.08
N LEU A 135 -4.67 24.21 18.35
CA LEU A 135 -5.51 24.88 17.35
C LEU A 135 -6.72 25.65 17.92
N TYR A 136 -6.75 25.92 19.23
CA TYR A 136 -7.68 26.90 19.82
C TYR A 136 -7.21 28.34 19.51
N PRO A 137 -8.10 29.31 19.18
CA PRO A 137 -9.57 29.24 19.09
C PRO A 137 -10.13 28.82 17.71
N VAL A 138 -9.28 28.51 16.72
CA VAL A 138 -9.71 28.12 15.37
C VAL A 138 -10.59 26.86 15.39
N MET A 139 -10.37 25.95 16.35
CA MET A 139 -11.18 24.77 16.60
C MET A 139 -11.68 24.75 18.06
N PRO A 140 -12.89 24.25 18.36
CA PRO A 140 -13.35 24.14 19.74
C PRO A 140 -12.45 23.24 20.60
N LYS A 141 -12.38 23.53 21.91
CA LYS A 141 -11.52 22.82 22.86
C LYS A 141 -11.74 21.30 22.77
N GLY A 142 -10.63 20.55 22.68
CA GLY A 142 -10.64 19.09 22.65
C GLY A 142 -11.12 18.45 21.33
N GLN A 143 -11.54 19.19 20.32
CA GLN A 143 -11.98 18.61 19.03
C GLN A 143 -10.82 18.13 18.17
N PHE A 144 -9.66 18.79 18.26
CA PHE A 144 -8.47 18.44 17.48
C PHE A 144 -8.09 16.96 17.64
N ILE A 145 -8.12 16.43 18.88
CA ILE A 145 -7.70 15.06 19.14
C ILE A 145 -8.64 14.03 18.52
N TRP A 146 -9.94 14.33 18.41
CA TRP A 146 -10.92 13.45 17.77
C TRP A 146 -10.72 13.40 16.26
N VAL A 147 -10.51 14.56 15.63
CA VAL A 147 -10.19 14.64 14.19
C VAL A 147 -8.88 13.93 13.91
N PHE A 148 -7.85 14.19 14.71
CA PHE A 148 -6.54 13.56 14.58
C PHE A 148 -6.63 12.03 14.75
N ARG A 149 -7.36 11.55 15.76
CA ARG A 149 -7.60 10.12 15.99
C ARG A 149 -8.35 9.47 14.82
N ALA A 150 -9.40 10.11 14.31
CA ALA A 150 -10.15 9.62 13.16
C ALA A 150 -9.25 9.53 11.91
N ALA A 151 -8.43 10.55 11.67
CA ALA A 151 -7.49 10.58 10.56
C ALA A 151 -6.43 9.46 10.66
N LEU A 152 -5.89 9.21 11.86
CA LEU A 152 -4.92 8.13 12.09
C LEU A 152 -5.54 6.74 11.93
N LEU A 153 -6.73 6.52 12.50
CA LEU A 153 -7.45 5.25 12.32
C LEU A 153 -7.77 4.99 10.85
N LEU A 154 -8.18 6.03 10.12
CA LEU A 154 -8.38 5.95 8.68
C LEU A 154 -7.08 5.62 7.95
N ALA A 155 -5.97 6.28 8.30
CA ALA A 155 -4.65 6.01 7.71
C ALA A 155 -4.21 4.55 7.95
N ILE A 156 -4.36 4.04 9.18
CA ILE A 156 -4.08 2.64 9.53
C ILE A 156 -4.97 1.68 8.71
N ALA A 157 -6.27 1.93 8.66
CA ALA A 157 -7.22 1.08 7.93
C ALA A 157 -6.89 1.04 6.42
N LEU A 158 -6.63 2.20 5.80
CA LEU A 158 -6.25 2.30 4.40
C LEU A 158 -4.89 1.67 4.12
N HIS A 159 -3.94 1.78 5.05
CA HIS A 159 -2.64 1.13 4.96
C HIS A 159 -2.78 -0.39 4.95
N ILE A 160 -3.49 -0.96 5.93
CA ILE A 160 -3.73 -2.40 6.06
C ILE A 160 -4.53 -2.92 4.87
N TRP A 161 -5.60 -2.23 4.48
CA TRP A 161 -6.40 -2.61 3.32
C TRP A 161 -5.58 -2.64 2.01
N SER A 162 -4.75 -1.62 1.79
CA SER A 162 -3.87 -1.57 0.61
C SER A 162 -2.84 -2.71 0.65
N ALA A 163 -2.20 -2.94 1.80
CA ALA A 163 -1.22 -4.00 1.99
C ALA A 163 -1.82 -5.41 1.82
N ALA A 164 -3.00 -5.66 2.41
CA ALA A 164 -3.70 -6.93 2.32
C ALA A 164 -4.14 -7.21 0.87
N THR A 165 -4.76 -6.24 0.21
CA THR A 165 -5.24 -6.45 -1.17
C THR A 165 -4.09 -6.63 -2.17
N LEU A 166 -2.98 -5.93 -2.01
CA LEU A 166 -1.77 -6.13 -2.82
C LEU A 166 -1.12 -7.50 -2.52
N SER A 167 -1.12 -7.93 -1.27
CA SER A 167 -0.59 -9.23 -0.87
C SER A 167 -1.39 -10.39 -1.46
N VAL A 168 -2.72 -10.32 -1.39
CA VAL A 168 -3.62 -11.32 -2.00
C VAL A 168 -3.43 -11.36 -3.52
N LYS A 169 -3.35 -10.20 -4.20
CA LYS A 169 -3.07 -10.14 -5.65
C LYS A 169 -1.72 -10.78 -5.98
N THR A 170 -0.68 -10.53 -5.18
CA THR A 170 0.64 -11.12 -5.38
C THR A 170 0.65 -12.63 -5.19
N ILE A 171 -0.11 -13.15 -4.22
CA ILE A 171 -0.27 -14.60 -4.00
C ILE A 171 -1.01 -15.24 -5.17
N LYS A 172 -2.14 -14.66 -5.60
CA LYS A 172 -2.92 -15.15 -6.74
C LYS A 172 -2.10 -15.16 -8.04
N ASN A 173 -1.28 -14.14 -8.26
CA ASN A 173 -0.45 -14.02 -9.46
C ASN A 173 0.79 -14.93 -9.44
N ARG A 174 1.14 -15.56 -8.32
CA ARG A 174 2.29 -16.49 -8.25
C ARG A 174 2.02 -17.80 -9.00
N GLY A 175 0.77 -18.26 -9.09
CA GLY A 175 0.39 -19.53 -9.70
C GLY A 175 1.06 -20.76 -9.06
N ASP A 176 0.76 -21.95 -9.57
CA ASP A 176 1.26 -23.22 -9.01
C ASP A 176 2.66 -23.60 -9.51
N LYS A 177 3.17 -22.96 -10.56
CA LYS A 177 4.51 -23.20 -11.12
C LYS A 177 5.29 -21.91 -11.32
N TYR A 178 6.45 -21.79 -10.65
CA TYR A 178 7.45 -20.77 -10.98
C TYR A 178 8.02 -21.06 -12.37
N GLN A 179 7.68 -20.22 -13.35
CA GLN A 179 8.22 -20.36 -14.71
C GLN A 179 9.70 -19.92 -14.83
N VAL A 180 10.20 -19.16 -13.84
CA VAL A 180 11.60 -18.73 -13.76
C VAL A 180 12.06 -18.80 -12.31
N THR A 181 13.05 -19.66 -12.01
CA THR A 181 13.62 -19.85 -10.67
C THR A 181 14.75 -18.89 -10.32
N LYS A 182 14.94 -17.80 -11.08
CA LYS A 182 15.90 -16.75 -10.72
C LYS A 182 15.45 -16.08 -9.42
N ARG A 183 16.05 -16.51 -8.31
CA ARG A 183 15.84 -15.96 -6.98
C ARG A 183 16.42 -14.55 -6.95
N GLN A 184 15.58 -13.54 -7.23
CA GLN A 184 15.91 -12.14 -6.92
C GLN A 184 16.33 -12.06 -5.45
N ALA A 185 17.44 -11.38 -5.14
CA ALA A 185 17.95 -11.25 -3.78
C ALA A 185 16.94 -10.48 -2.90
N GLN A 186 16.02 -11.21 -2.28
CA GLN A 186 15.03 -10.69 -1.35
C GLN A 186 15.66 -10.63 0.03
N THR A 187 15.80 -9.42 0.58
CA THR A 187 16.25 -9.18 1.96
C THR A 187 15.39 -9.95 2.97
N TYR A 188 15.96 -10.39 4.09
CA TYR A 188 15.23 -11.11 5.13
C TYR A 188 13.94 -10.38 5.55
N ALA A 189 14.03 -9.07 5.73
CA ALA A 189 12.90 -8.28 6.14
C ALA A 189 11.83 -8.08 5.04
N SER A 190 12.15 -8.20 3.74
CA SER A 190 11.10 -8.27 2.70
C SER A 190 10.32 -9.58 2.75
N ARG A 191 10.93 -10.68 3.23
CA ARG A 191 10.24 -11.98 3.41
C ARG A 191 9.27 -11.95 4.59
N THR A 192 9.64 -11.24 5.66
CA THR A 192 8.84 -11.18 6.89
C THR A 192 7.84 -10.02 6.91
N MET A 193 7.83 -9.08 5.95
CA MET A 193 6.93 -7.90 5.93
C MET A 193 5.45 -8.21 6.21
N ARG A 194 4.91 -9.31 5.64
CA ARG A 194 3.49 -9.67 5.84
C ARG A 194 3.21 -10.09 7.28
N TRP A 195 4.01 -11.03 7.79
CA TRP A 195 3.87 -11.54 9.15
C TRP A 195 4.22 -10.49 10.19
N GLY A 196 5.27 -9.70 9.95
CA GLY A 196 5.62 -8.54 10.78
C GLY A 196 4.47 -7.54 10.83
N GLY A 197 3.81 -7.24 9.71
CA GLY A 197 2.62 -6.37 9.70
C GLY A 197 1.45 -6.91 10.54
N VAL A 198 1.20 -8.23 10.53
CA VAL A 198 0.16 -8.84 11.35
C VAL A 198 0.51 -8.76 12.85
N ILE A 199 1.77 -9.03 13.21
CA ILE A 199 2.22 -8.92 14.61
C ILE A 199 2.12 -7.46 15.10
N ILE A 200 2.49 -6.50 14.25
CA ILE A 200 2.34 -5.07 14.55
C ILE A 200 0.86 -4.71 14.77
N LEU A 201 -0.06 -5.25 13.98
CA LEU A 201 -1.49 -5.01 14.18
C LEU A 201 -1.97 -5.51 15.55
N VAL A 202 -1.54 -6.71 15.96
CA VAL A 202 -1.84 -7.24 17.31
C VAL A 202 -1.26 -6.35 18.38
N PHE A 203 -0.01 -5.90 18.22
CA PHE A 203 0.63 -4.95 19.12
C PHE A 203 -0.14 -3.62 19.23
N VAL A 204 -0.59 -3.04 18.13
CA VAL A 204 -1.37 -1.79 18.13
C VAL A 204 -2.69 -1.97 18.86
N ILE A 205 -3.40 -3.08 18.64
CA ILE A 205 -4.65 -3.38 19.37
C ILE A 205 -4.39 -3.48 20.86
N PHE A 206 -3.36 -4.24 21.27
CA PHE A 206 -2.96 -4.36 22.66
C PHE A 206 -2.61 -2.99 23.28
N HIS A 207 -1.81 -2.20 22.57
CA HIS A 207 -1.40 -0.86 23.00
C HIS A 207 -2.58 0.09 23.19
N LEU A 208 -3.56 0.07 22.28
CA LEU A 208 -4.78 0.86 22.40
C LEU A 208 -5.66 0.40 23.57
N ILE A 209 -5.76 -0.90 23.80
CA ILE A 209 -6.49 -1.43 24.97
C ILE A 209 -5.85 -0.92 26.26
N GLN A 210 -4.54 -1.07 26.38
CA GLN A 210 -3.78 -0.71 27.58
C GLN A 210 -3.87 0.78 27.95
N PHE A 211 -3.72 1.69 26.96
CA PHE A 211 -3.59 3.12 27.24
C PHE A 211 -4.80 3.98 26.85
N THR A 212 -5.70 3.49 25.99
CA THR A 212 -6.80 4.30 25.46
C THR A 212 -8.18 3.78 25.81
N ILE A 213 -8.42 2.46 25.68
CA ILE A 213 -9.77 1.88 25.82
C ILE A 213 -10.04 1.50 27.28
N VAL A 214 -9.10 0.86 27.96
CA VAL A 214 -9.22 0.44 29.36
C VAL A 214 -8.04 1.02 30.16
N PRO A 215 -8.02 2.34 30.39
CA PRO A 215 -6.92 2.99 31.09
C PRO A 215 -6.80 2.44 32.52
N GLY A 216 -5.60 2.04 32.92
CA GLY A 216 -5.33 1.48 34.25
C GLY A 216 -5.50 -0.05 34.35
N ILE A 217 -5.76 -0.76 33.24
CA ILE A 217 -5.91 -2.24 33.25
C ILE A 217 -4.69 -2.99 33.82
N LEU A 218 -3.50 -2.38 33.73
CA LEU A 218 -2.25 -2.92 34.29
C LEU A 218 -1.80 -2.16 35.56
N GLY A 219 -2.69 -1.38 36.17
CA GLY A 219 -2.42 -0.51 37.32
C GLY A 219 -2.27 0.96 36.95
N GLY A 220 -2.22 1.81 37.99
CA GLY A 220 -2.20 3.27 37.88
C GLY A 220 -3.60 3.89 37.83
N ASP A 221 -3.66 5.21 38.01
CA ASP A 221 -4.89 5.99 37.95
C ASP A 221 -5.18 6.39 36.49
N GLY A 222 -6.38 6.05 36.00
CA GLY A 222 -6.83 6.39 34.64
C GLY A 222 -6.91 7.90 34.37
N ALA A 223 -6.96 8.73 35.42
CA ALA A 223 -6.93 10.19 35.31
C ALA A 223 -5.50 10.74 35.11
N LYS A 224 -4.46 9.99 35.50
CA LYS A 224 -3.06 10.42 35.52
C LYS A 224 -2.19 9.53 34.61
N PRO A 225 -1.98 9.93 33.34
CA PRO A 225 -1.25 9.14 32.35
C PRO A 225 0.13 8.65 32.80
N HIS A 226 0.88 9.45 33.57
CA HIS A 226 2.20 9.02 34.06
C HIS A 226 2.12 7.73 34.90
N THR A 227 1.16 7.64 35.83
CA THR A 227 1.02 6.48 36.73
C THR A 227 0.70 5.20 35.96
N MET A 228 -0.11 5.30 34.90
CA MET A 228 -0.45 4.16 34.04
C MET A 228 0.77 3.63 33.30
N VAL A 229 1.63 4.53 32.81
CA VAL A 229 2.87 4.15 32.12
C VAL A 229 3.80 3.44 33.09
N ILE A 230 4.01 4.00 34.28
CA ILE A 230 4.91 3.43 35.28
C ILE A 230 4.40 2.06 35.75
N ALA A 231 3.13 1.96 36.16
CA ALA A 231 2.54 0.71 36.61
C ALA A 231 2.54 -0.37 35.49
N GLY A 232 2.23 0.02 34.25
CA GLY A 232 2.23 -0.90 33.12
C GLY A 232 3.61 -1.47 32.78
N PHE A 233 4.66 -0.64 32.81
CA PHE A 233 6.02 -1.06 32.46
C PHE A 233 6.85 -1.62 33.61
N GLN A 234 6.37 -1.55 34.86
CA GLN A 234 6.97 -2.33 35.96
C GLN A 234 6.84 -3.85 35.76
N GLN A 235 5.84 -4.28 35.00
CA GLN A 235 5.70 -5.68 34.63
C GLN A 235 6.73 -6.05 33.55
N TRP A 236 7.77 -6.80 33.94
CA TRP A 236 8.92 -7.11 33.07
C TRP A 236 8.53 -7.74 31.72
N TRP A 237 7.49 -8.57 31.70
CA TRP A 237 7.02 -9.23 30.49
C TRP A 237 6.38 -8.26 29.50
N ILE A 238 5.76 -7.17 29.97
CA ILE A 238 5.25 -6.08 29.12
C ILE A 238 6.42 -5.40 28.42
N THR A 239 7.49 -5.07 29.16
CA THR A 239 8.69 -4.44 28.58
C THR A 239 9.33 -5.32 27.51
N VAL A 240 9.43 -6.62 27.73
CA VAL A 240 9.93 -7.58 26.71
C VAL A 240 9.00 -7.65 25.49
N PHE A 241 7.68 -7.72 25.69
CA PHE A 241 6.69 -7.73 24.60
C PHE A 241 6.75 -6.45 23.75
N TYR A 242 6.89 -5.29 24.39
CA TYR A 242 7.09 -4.00 23.70
C TYR A 242 8.44 -3.96 22.98
N ALA A 243 9.54 -4.42 23.59
CA ALA A 243 10.85 -4.47 22.94
C ALA A 243 10.82 -5.27 21.63
N PHE A 244 10.23 -6.46 21.68
CA PHE A 244 10.06 -7.31 20.50
C PHE A 244 9.17 -6.63 19.44
N SER A 245 8.02 -6.09 19.86
CA SER A 245 7.07 -5.46 18.93
C SER A 245 7.65 -4.20 18.27
N ILE A 246 8.33 -3.35 19.04
CA ILE A 246 8.97 -2.14 18.52
C ILE A 246 10.13 -2.48 17.60
N ALA A 247 10.88 -3.57 17.84
CA ALA A 247 11.87 -4.07 16.89
C ALA A 247 11.23 -4.42 15.53
N LEU A 248 10.09 -5.12 15.54
CA LEU A 248 9.34 -5.43 14.32
C LEU A 248 8.79 -4.18 13.64
N VAL A 249 8.27 -3.20 14.39
CA VAL A 249 7.87 -1.89 13.87
C VAL A 249 9.05 -1.20 13.18
N CYS A 250 10.23 -1.19 13.80
CA CYS A 250 11.42 -0.54 13.24
C CYS A 250 11.92 -1.25 11.97
N MET A 251 11.86 -2.58 11.93
CA MET A 251 12.10 -3.34 10.69
C MET A 251 11.06 -3.00 9.62
N HIS A 252 9.78 -2.92 9.98
CA HIS A 252 8.71 -2.54 9.05
C HIS A 252 8.90 -1.13 8.50
N ILE A 253 9.28 -0.16 9.33
CA ILE A 253 9.55 1.24 8.94
C ILE A 253 10.75 1.33 8.02
N ARG A 254 11.86 0.63 8.31
CA ARG A 254 13.05 0.66 7.46
C ARG A 254 12.70 0.25 6.02
N HIS A 255 11.92 -0.80 5.87
CA HIS A 255 11.45 -1.28 4.57
C HIS A 255 10.36 -0.39 3.97
N GLY A 256 9.39 0.02 4.78
CA GLY A 256 8.25 0.83 4.39
C GLY A 256 8.66 2.21 3.88
N PHE A 257 9.59 2.88 4.58
CA PHE A 257 10.14 4.17 4.19
C PHE A 257 10.79 4.09 2.81
N TRP A 258 11.74 3.17 2.62
CA TRP A 258 12.40 3.00 1.33
C TRP A 258 11.40 2.66 0.20
N SER A 259 10.44 1.76 0.47
CA SER A 259 9.41 1.35 -0.50
C SER A 259 8.45 2.50 -0.85
N ALA A 260 8.12 3.37 0.10
CA ALA A 260 7.28 4.54 -0.10
C ALA A 260 7.94 5.52 -1.07
N PHE A 261 9.22 5.88 -0.85
CA PHE A 261 9.95 6.76 -1.76
C PHE A 261 10.25 6.12 -3.11
N ALA A 262 10.38 4.78 -3.18
CA ALA A 262 10.43 4.08 -4.46
C ALA A 262 9.11 4.18 -5.24
N THR A 263 7.98 4.18 -4.55
CA THR A 263 6.65 4.28 -5.17
C THR A 263 6.30 5.71 -5.60
N LEU A 264 6.69 6.70 -4.80
CA LEU A 264 6.37 8.12 -5.03
C LEU A 264 7.37 8.83 -5.95
N GLY A 265 8.37 8.12 -6.47
CA GLY A 265 9.35 8.67 -7.41
C GLY A 265 10.53 9.41 -6.77
N GLY A 266 10.79 9.23 -5.47
CA GLY A 266 11.97 9.78 -4.81
C GLY A 266 13.26 8.98 -5.07
N ASN A 267 13.16 7.72 -5.47
CA ASN A 267 14.30 6.80 -5.68
C ASN A 267 14.72 6.73 -7.16
N LEU A 268 15.18 7.86 -7.72
CA LEU A 268 15.52 8.00 -9.16
C LEU A 268 16.98 7.72 -9.50
N SER A 269 17.89 7.77 -8.52
CA SER A 269 19.33 7.61 -8.72
C SER A 269 19.97 6.67 -7.71
N ALA A 270 21.17 6.15 -8.01
CA ALA A 270 21.93 5.32 -7.09
C ALA A 270 22.26 6.08 -5.78
N ASN A 271 22.58 7.37 -5.87
CA ASN A 271 22.84 8.22 -4.72
C ASN A 271 21.57 8.41 -3.87
N SER A 272 20.43 8.68 -4.49
CA SER A 272 19.14 8.75 -3.76
C SER A 272 18.86 7.45 -3.02
N ARG A 273 19.06 6.30 -3.68
CA ARG A 273 18.88 4.99 -3.06
C ARG A 273 19.78 4.77 -1.84
N LYS A 274 21.04 5.20 -1.90
CA LYS A 274 22.00 5.10 -0.79
C LYS A 274 21.51 5.93 0.40
N TRP A 275 21.20 7.20 0.17
CA TRP A 275 20.74 8.11 1.22
C TRP A 275 19.41 7.70 1.84
N LEU A 276 18.43 7.29 1.03
CA LEU A 276 17.13 6.81 1.53
C LEU A 276 17.29 5.59 2.45
N ASN A 277 18.22 4.68 2.15
CA ASN A 277 18.50 3.54 3.02
C ASN A 277 19.16 3.94 4.34
N ILE A 278 20.07 4.92 4.31
CA ILE A 278 20.72 5.46 5.51
C ILE A 278 19.67 6.16 6.38
N ILE A 279 18.86 7.04 5.80
CA ILE A 279 17.80 7.76 6.53
C ILE A 279 16.80 6.77 7.12
N ALA A 280 16.36 5.78 6.35
CA ALA A 280 15.46 4.74 6.85
C ALA A 280 16.06 3.97 8.04
N LEU A 281 17.36 3.68 8.01
CA LEU A 281 18.06 3.03 9.13
C LEU A 281 18.12 3.95 10.35
N VAL A 282 18.51 5.21 10.18
CA VAL A 282 18.61 6.19 11.26
C VAL A 282 17.25 6.39 11.93
N VAL A 283 16.20 6.63 11.14
CA VAL A 283 14.82 6.78 11.66
C VAL A 283 14.39 5.55 12.46
N SER A 284 14.64 4.35 11.94
CA SER A 284 14.32 3.11 12.68
C SER A 284 15.10 2.94 13.97
N VAL A 285 16.39 3.27 14.00
CA VAL A 285 17.21 3.16 15.22
C VAL A 285 16.81 4.20 16.26
N VAL A 286 16.57 5.45 15.84
CA VAL A 286 16.11 6.52 16.72
C VAL A 286 14.75 6.18 17.32
N LEU A 287 13.80 5.69 16.52
CA LEU A 287 12.50 5.26 17.02
C LEU A 287 12.64 4.10 18.02
N TYR A 288 13.48 3.10 17.71
CA TYR A 288 13.70 1.99 18.65
C TYR A 288 14.25 2.48 19.98
N ALA A 289 15.32 3.28 19.96
CA ALA A 289 15.95 3.80 21.17
C ALA A 289 14.99 4.71 21.95
N GLY A 290 14.32 5.65 21.27
CA GLY A 290 13.43 6.61 21.92
C GLY A 290 12.16 5.99 22.50
N PHE A 291 11.61 4.92 21.90
CA PHE A 291 10.51 4.18 22.51
C PHE A 291 10.97 3.26 23.63
N MET A 292 12.16 2.67 23.55
CA MET A 292 12.64 1.69 24.54
C MET A 292 13.30 2.31 25.76
N ILE A 293 13.85 3.52 25.67
CA ILE A 293 14.50 4.17 26.81
C ILE A 293 13.53 4.35 27.99
N MET A 294 12.28 4.76 27.73
CA MET A 294 11.29 4.98 28.79
C MET A 294 10.91 3.69 29.54
N PRO A 295 10.45 2.60 28.88
CA PRO A 295 10.16 1.32 29.57
C PRO A 295 11.36 0.75 30.33
N LEU A 296 12.57 0.85 29.77
CA LEU A 296 13.78 0.36 30.42
C LEU A 296 14.08 1.16 31.69
N CYS A 297 13.98 2.50 31.64
CA CYS A 297 14.18 3.34 32.83
C CYS A 297 13.15 3.08 33.92
N VAL A 298 11.90 2.75 33.58
CA VAL A 298 10.88 2.31 34.55
C VAL A 298 11.28 0.96 35.16
N GLN A 299 11.70 -0.01 34.34
CA GLN A 299 12.09 -1.34 34.81
C GLN A 299 13.30 -1.32 35.76
N PHE A 300 14.26 -0.45 35.49
CA PHE A 300 15.45 -0.26 36.35
C PHE A 300 15.21 0.69 37.53
N GLY A 301 13.99 1.21 37.71
CA GLY A 301 13.63 2.06 38.84
C GLY A 301 14.26 3.46 38.80
N ILE A 302 14.72 3.91 37.63
CA ILE A 302 15.23 5.26 37.40
C ILE A 302 14.06 6.26 37.34
N LEU A 303 12.94 5.84 36.76
CA LEU A 303 11.66 6.57 36.76
C LEU A 303 10.70 5.90 37.74
N LYS A 304 10.05 6.67 38.62
CA LYS A 304 9.21 6.18 39.73
C LYS A 304 7.91 6.93 39.92
#